data_AF-A0A093HAH7-F1
#
_entry.id   AF-A0A093HAH7-F1
#
_cell.length_a   1.000
_cell.length_b   1.000
_cell.length_c   1.000
_cell.angle_alpha   90.00
_cell.angle_beta   90.00
_cell.angle_gamma   90.00
#
_symmetry.space_group_name_H-M   'P 1'
#
loop_
_entity.id
_entity.type
_entity.pdbx_description
1 polymer ?
#
loop_
_entity_poly.entity_id
_entity_poly.type
_entity_poly.pdbx_seq_one_letter_code
_entity_poly.pdbx_strand_id
1 'polypeptide(L)'
;LAAAFSRINSTSSRLKELQSNYSQRLASLRDSINHTLQDCGQPCSNVSLDSLGFKANFSVIPSVDQQLKALEDVSSSNLVATLE
;
A
#
# COMPACT_ATOMS: atom_id res chain seq x y z
N LEU A 1 1.27 -7.12 25.59
CA LEU A 1 1.07 -7.83 24.30
C LEU A 1 -0.06 -7.21 23.47
N ALA A 2 -1.30 -7.14 23.97
CA ALA A 2 -2.43 -6.49 23.29
C ALA A 2 -2.17 -5.05 22.81
N ALA A 3 -1.53 -4.21 23.64
CA ALA A 3 -1.17 -2.84 23.25
C ALA A 3 -0.17 -2.77 22.09
N ALA A 4 0.74 -3.75 21.98
CA ALA A 4 1.68 -3.83 20.86
C ALA A 4 0.92 -4.20 19.57
N PHE A 5 -0.03 -5.15 19.64
CA PHE A 5 -0.87 -5.51 18.49
C PHE A 5 -1.74 -4.38 18.00
N SER A 6 -2.36 -3.62 18.91
CA SER A 6 -3.14 -2.44 18.53
C SER A 6 -2.28 -1.41 17.79
N ARG A 7 -1.04 -1.16 18.24
CA ARG A 7 -0.09 -0.26 17.56
C ARG A 7 0.33 -0.79 16.18
N ILE A 8 0.59 -2.08 16.04
CA ILE A 8 0.93 -2.72 14.76
C ILE A 8 -0.23 -2.57 13.77
N ASN A 9 -1.47 -2.87 14.21
CA ASN A 9 -2.65 -2.76 13.36
C ASN A 9 -2.92 -1.31 12.91
N SER A 10 -2.81 -0.35 13.83
CA SER A 10 -2.95 1.08 13.53
C SER A 10 -1.91 1.54 12.50
N THR A 11 -0.66 1.10 12.66
CA THR A 11 0.43 1.43 11.73
C THR A 11 0.17 0.82 10.35
N SER A 12 -0.24 -0.44 10.29
CA SER A 12 -0.61 -1.13 9.03
C SER A 12 -1.75 -0.43 8.30
N SER A 13 -2.82 -0.07 9.02
CA SER A 13 -3.95 0.66 8.44
C SER A 13 -3.51 1.99 7.83
N ARG A 14 -2.68 2.75 8.56
CA ARG A 14 -2.17 4.05 8.08
C ARG A 14 -1.28 3.89 6.85
N LEU A 15 -0.48 2.83 6.77
CA LEU A 15 0.35 2.53 5.60
C LEU A 15 -0.49 2.18 4.37
N LYS A 16 -1.57 1.39 4.54
CA LYS A 16 -2.53 1.09 3.47
C LYS A 16 -3.24 2.35 2.97
N GLU A 17 -3.62 3.24 3.88
CA GLU A 17 -4.24 4.53 3.53
C GLU A 17 -3.25 5.40 2.73
N LEU A 18 -2.01 5.53 3.20
CA LEU A 18 -0.96 6.23 2.45
C LEU A 18 -0.73 5.60 1.08
N GLN A 19 -0.75 4.27 0.97
CA GLN A 19 -0.65 3.56 -0.31
C GLN A 19 -1.73 3.95 -1.30
N SER A 20 -2.98 3.90 -0.83
CA SER A 20 -4.13 4.26 -1.64
C SER A 20 -4.02 5.72 -2.08
N ASN A 21 -3.70 6.62 -1.15
CA ASN A 21 -3.58 8.05 -1.43
C ASN A 21 -2.47 8.37 -2.44
N TYR A 22 -1.27 7.80 -2.24
CA TYR A 22 -0.17 8.00 -3.18
C TYR A 22 -0.47 7.38 -4.54
N SER A 23 -1.04 6.17 -4.59
CA SER A 23 -1.40 5.53 -5.87
C SER A 23 -2.40 6.37 -6.66
N GLN A 24 -3.40 6.94 -5.99
CA GLN A 24 -4.36 7.84 -6.63
C GLN A 24 -3.70 9.12 -7.13
N ARG A 25 -2.88 9.79 -6.30
CA ARG A 25 -2.16 11.00 -6.70
C ARG A 25 -1.24 10.77 -7.89
N LEU A 26 -0.56 9.63 -7.92
CA LEU A 26 0.35 9.27 -9.00
C LEU A 26 -0.40 8.95 -10.30
N ALA A 27 -1.58 8.32 -10.21
CA ALA A 27 -2.47 8.15 -11.36
C ALA A 27 -2.92 9.50 -11.93
N SER A 28 -3.39 10.41 -11.06
CA SER A 28 -3.78 11.76 -11.50
C SER A 28 -2.62 12.54 -12.11
N LEU A 29 -1.40 12.39 -11.58
CA LEU A 29 -0.21 13.00 -12.16
C LEU A 29 0.07 12.44 -13.57
N ARG A 30 -0.04 11.12 -13.74
CA ARG A 30 0.13 10.48 -15.05
C ARG A 30 -0.89 11.00 -16.05
N ASP A 31 -2.15 11.16 -15.63
CA ASP A 31 -3.21 11.70 -16.48
C ASP A 31 -2.92 13.15 -16.90
N SER A 32 -2.48 14.00 -15.96
CA SER A 32 -2.09 15.38 -16.27
C SER A 32 -0.91 15.47 -17.25
N ILE A 33 0.09 14.60 -17.11
CA ILE A 33 1.21 14.53 -18.05
C ILE A 33 0.71 14.07 -19.43
N ASN A 34 -0.16 13.06 -19.47
CA ASN A 34 -0.75 12.59 -20.72
C ASN A 34 -1.51 13.72 -21.45
N HIS A 35 -2.30 14.49 -20.72
CA HIS A 35 -3.00 15.65 -21.27
C HIS A 35 -2.03 16.70 -21.82
N THR A 36 -0.96 16.99 -21.08
CA THR A 36 0.10 17.92 -21.52
C THR A 36 0.79 17.44 -22.81
N LEU A 37 1.04 16.14 -22.94
CA LEU A 37 1.63 15.57 -24.16
C LEU A 37 0.68 15.64 -25.35
N GLN A 38 -0.63 15.44 -25.12
CA GLN A 38 -1.66 15.60 -26.14
C GLN A 38 -1.73 17.04 -26.64
N ASP A 39 -1.74 18.02 -25.72
CA ASP A 39 -1.74 19.45 -26.04
C ASP A 39 -0.47 19.87 -26.79
N CYS A 40 0.68 19.28 -26.46
CA CYS A 40 1.93 19.51 -27.20
C CYS A 40 1.86 19.02 -28.65
N GLY A 41 1.12 17.94 -28.94
CA GLY A 41 1.01 17.37 -30.29
C GLY A 41 2.33 16.82 -30.82
N GLN A 42 2.67 17.10 -32.09
CA GLN A 42 3.99 16.79 -32.64
C GLN A 42 5.00 17.86 -32.16
N PRO A 43 6.16 17.47 -31.59
CA PRO A 43 6.81 16.16 -31.64
C PRO A 43 6.61 15.26 -30.40
N CYS A 44 5.82 15.70 -29.42
CA CYS A 44 5.64 15.01 -28.13
C CYS A 44 4.90 13.67 -28.22
N SER A 45 4.26 13.33 -29.35
CA SER A 45 3.46 12.11 -29.50
C SER A 45 4.20 10.80 -29.23
N ASN A 46 5.54 10.80 -29.34
CA ASN A 46 6.36 9.60 -29.18
C ASN A 46 6.91 9.45 -27.75
N VAL A 47 6.57 10.37 -26.84
CA VAL A 47 6.99 10.29 -25.44
C VAL A 47 6.14 9.22 -24.73
N SER A 48 6.77 8.13 -24.29
CA SER A 48 6.11 7.09 -23.49
C SER A 48 6.02 7.48 -22.02
N LEU A 49 4.89 7.17 -21.39
CA LEU A 49 4.65 7.31 -19.95
C LEU A 49 4.89 6.01 -19.17
N ASP A 50 5.38 4.95 -19.82
CA ASP A 50 5.48 3.62 -19.19
C ASP A 50 6.58 3.55 -18.13
N SER A 51 7.61 4.40 -18.24
CA SER A 51 8.62 4.61 -17.20
C SER A 51 8.05 5.27 -15.94
N LEU A 52 6.87 5.91 -16.02
CA LEU A 52 6.14 6.50 -14.90
C LEU A 52 5.22 5.46 -14.22
N GLY A 53 5.68 4.21 -14.15
CA GLY A 53 5.02 3.10 -13.44
C GLY A 53 5.00 3.31 -11.93
N PHE A 54 4.34 4.37 -11.49
CA PHE A 54 4.26 4.76 -10.11
C PHE A 54 3.30 3.82 -9.37
N LYS A 55 3.86 2.88 -8.60
CA LYS A 55 3.10 2.06 -7.67
C LYS A 55 3.65 2.29 -6.26
N ALA A 56 2.81 2.77 -5.36
CA ALA A 56 3.09 2.65 -3.95
C ALA A 56 3.07 1.14 -3.62
N ASN A 57 4.20 0.59 -3.21
CA ASN A 57 4.35 -0.82 -2.85
C ASN A 57 4.81 -0.88 -1.39
N PHE A 58 3.88 -1.22 -0.48
CA PHE A 58 4.19 -1.46 0.93
C PHE A 58 4.25 -2.95 1.28
N SER A 59 4.18 -3.84 0.28
CA SER A 59 4.46 -5.27 0.46
C SER A 59 5.91 -5.53 0.90
N VAL A 60 6.77 -4.52 0.79
CA VAL A 60 8.13 -4.48 1.34
C VAL A 60 8.19 -4.10 2.81
N ILE A 61 7.08 -3.85 3.50
CA ILE A 61 7.06 -3.70 4.96
C ILE A 61 7.06 -5.11 5.53
N PRO A 62 8.24 -5.67 5.82
CA PRO A 62 8.34 -7.05 6.24
C PRO A 62 7.70 -7.14 7.61
N SER A 63 7.21 -8.33 7.95
CA SER A 63 6.69 -8.72 9.28
C SER A 63 5.22 -8.42 9.60
N VAL A 64 4.50 -7.52 8.92
CA VAL A 64 3.09 -7.24 9.30
C VAL A 64 2.13 -8.37 8.92
N ASP A 65 2.16 -8.86 7.68
CA ASP A 65 1.27 -9.96 7.26
C ASP A 65 1.63 -11.28 7.96
N GLN A 66 2.92 -11.55 8.17
CA GLN A 66 3.37 -12.71 8.94
C GLN A 66 2.94 -12.64 10.41
N GLN A 67 3.01 -11.46 11.04
CA GLN A 67 2.55 -11.28 12.42
C GLN A 67 1.03 -11.40 12.52
N LEU A 68 0.26 -10.85 11.59
CA LEU A 68 -1.20 -10.97 11.56
C LEU A 68 -1.65 -12.41 11.32
N LYS A 69 -1.00 -13.14 10.41
CA LYS A 69 -1.22 -14.57 10.18
C LYS A 69 -0.93 -15.39 11.44
N ALA A 70 0.24 -15.17 12.07
CA ALA A 70 0.59 -15.84 13.32
C ALA A 70 -0.40 -15.54 14.46
N LEU A 71 -1.01 -14.35 14.47
CA LEU A 71 -2.04 -13.98 15.43
C LEU A 71 -3.38 -14.66 15.17
N GLU A 72 -3.80 -14.74 13.91
CA GLU A 72 -4.96 -15.50 13.48
C GLU A 72 -4.80 -16.98 13.91
N ASP A 73 -3.62 -17.55 13.69
CA ASP A 73 -3.27 -18.91 14.08
C ASP A 73 -3.28 -19.12 15.62
N VAL A 74 -2.80 -18.14 16.41
CA VAL A 74 -2.83 -18.21 17.89
C VAL A 74 -4.24 -18.01 18.44
N SER A 75 -5.06 -17.16 17.83
CA SER A 75 -6.44 -16.91 18.26
C SER A 75 -7.42 -18.03 17.89
N SER A 76 -7.14 -18.73 16.79
CA SER A 76 -7.93 -19.88 16.31
C SER A 76 -7.49 -21.20 16.95
N SER A 77 -6.28 -21.25 17.51
CA SER A 77 -5.90 -22.32 18.43
C SER A 77 -6.54 -22.06 19.79
N ASN A 78 -7.09 -23.12 20.39
CA ASN A 78 -7.82 -23.13 21.68
C ASN A 78 -6.96 -22.72 22.92
N LEU A 79 -5.95 -21.86 22.76
CA LEU A 79 -5.08 -21.35 23.81
C LEU A 79 -5.79 -20.42 24.81
N VAL A 80 -7.00 -19.96 24.49
CA VAL A 80 -7.86 -19.20 25.43
C VAL A 80 -8.21 -20.02 26.68
N ALA A 81 -8.07 -21.35 26.65
CA ALA A 81 -8.28 -22.20 27.83
C ALA A 81 -7.09 -22.26 28.82
N THR A 82 -5.93 -21.64 28.51
CA THR A 82 -4.72 -21.74 29.35
C THR A 82 -4.27 -20.40 29.95
N LEU A 83 -5.08 -19.34 29.84
CA LEU A 83 -4.79 -18.02 30.41
C LEU A 83 -5.86 -17.52 31.41
N GLU A 84 -6.52 -18.46 32.10
CA GLU A 84 -7.18 -18.21 33.40
C GLU A 84 -6.31 -18.75 34.54
#